data_AF-A0A498HFY7-F1
#
_entry.id   AF-A0A498HFY7-F1
#
_cell.length_a   1.000
_cell.length_b   1.000
_cell.length_c   1.000
_cell.angle_alpha   90.00
_cell.angle_beta   90.00
_cell.angle_gamma   90.00
#
_symmetry.space_group_name_H-M   'P 1'
#
loop_
_entity.id
_entity.type
_entity.pdbx_description
1 polymer ?
#
loop_
_entity_poly.entity_id
_entity_poly.type
_entity_poly.pdbx_seq_one_letter_code
_entity_poly.pdbx_strand_id
1 'polypeptide(L)'
;METSISVSVAAVLVFCLLCQIQGKVAFGGVDNINATKNVVRIGSCDLFQGKWVYDRSYPLYTSTDCPFIEKEFNCQNHGRPDKEYQKYRWQPTSCQIPRITGRSFLQRLRGKRILFVGDSLSLNQWQSLTCMIHKSAPEAKYDLVKIGGLSVLKFPAYDISIMLSRNAFLVDIVLEGSRRVLVLDSIQSGNFWRTFDVLVFDTWHWWLHTGRKQPWDFVRYEGRTHKDMDRMVAYETALRTWARWVDSSVDSTKTQVFFQGVSPDHMNPREWGDAKSENCRGQTEPVFGSHYPGGSHPAEIVLKKVLRIVFKPVHLLDITTLSQLRKDGHPSVYGYGGRRGTDCTHWCLPGQGVSEIQMAANFVPDTEFLTCMIHKSAPEAKYDLVKIGGLSVLKFPAYDISIMLSRNAFLVDIVLEGSRRVLVLNSIQSGNFWRTFDVLVFDTWHWWLHTGRKQPYVIDHMIIC
;
A
#
# COMPACT_ATOMS: atom_id res chain seq x y z
N MET A 1 48.95 -61.85 0.16
CA MET A 1 48.84 -62.48 -1.17
C MET A 1 47.84 -61.63 -1.94
N GLU A 2 48.33 -60.88 -2.92
CA GLU A 2 47.55 -60.22 -3.99
C GLU A 2 46.75 -61.31 -4.74
N THR A 3 45.64 -61.12 -5.47
CA THR A 3 45.20 -60.16 -6.50
C THR A 3 43.68 -60.43 -6.73
N SER A 4 42.81 -59.43 -6.96
CA SER A 4 42.22 -58.99 -8.26
C SER A 4 41.54 -60.14 -9.07
N ILE A 5 40.28 -60.11 -9.58
CA ILE A 5 39.59 -59.13 -10.44
C ILE A 5 38.10 -59.52 -10.63
N SER A 6 37.24 -58.49 -10.75
CA SER A 6 35.93 -58.32 -11.44
C SER A 6 34.86 -59.43 -11.55
N VAL A 7 33.58 -59.04 -11.38
CA VAL A 7 32.55 -59.03 -12.45
C VAL A 7 31.31 -58.19 -12.03
N SER A 8 31.09 -57.14 -12.82
CA SER A 8 29.84 -56.57 -13.38
C SER A 8 28.73 -55.86 -12.57
N VAL A 9 28.57 -54.60 -13.00
CA VAL A 9 27.67 -53.48 -12.66
C VAL A 9 26.23 -53.66 -13.22
N ALA A 10 25.68 -54.87 -13.24
CA ALA A 10 24.46 -55.15 -14.03
C ALA A 10 23.11 -55.10 -13.27
N ALA A 11 23.04 -54.67 -12.00
CA ALA A 11 21.80 -54.79 -11.21
C ALA A 11 21.19 -53.48 -10.68
N VAL A 12 21.81 -52.32 -10.88
CA VAL A 12 21.28 -51.04 -10.34
C VAL A 12 20.86 -50.05 -11.44
N LEU A 13 21.16 -50.33 -12.72
CA LEU A 13 20.84 -49.45 -13.85
C LEU A 13 19.54 -49.77 -14.59
N VAL A 14 18.76 -50.77 -14.16
CA VAL A 14 17.48 -51.12 -14.82
C VAL A 14 16.26 -50.45 -14.16
N PHE A 15 16.39 -49.88 -12.96
CA PHE A 15 15.27 -49.15 -12.32
C PHE A 15 15.25 -47.64 -12.60
N CYS A 16 16.29 -47.08 -13.22
CA CYS A 16 16.36 -45.64 -13.53
C CYS A 16 16.09 -45.29 -15.01
N LEU A 17 15.83 -46.26 -15.90
CA LEU A 17 15.77 -46.03 -17.35
C LEU A 17 14.48 -46.46 -18.06
N LEU A 18 13.44 -46.91 -17.36
CA LEU A 18 12.16 -47.33 -17.97
C LEU A 18 10.90 -46.60 -17.45
N CYS A 19 11.03 -45.39 -16.93
CA CYS A 19 9.89 -44.47 -16.77
C CYS A 19 10.14 -43.08 -17.37
N GLN A 20 11.01 -43.01 -18.38
CA GLN A 20 11.00 -41.96 -19.38
C GLN A 20 10.42 -42.57 -20.66
N ILE A 21 9.10 -42.52 -20.81
CA ILE A 21 8.32 -42.30 -22.05
C ILE A 21 6.85 -42.47 -21.67
N GLN A 22 6.23 -41.35 -21.29
CA GLN A 22 4.84 -40.92 -21.49
C GLN A 22 4.32 -40.12 -20.28
N GLY A 23 4.23 -38.78 -20.47
CA GLY A 23 3.17 -37.99 -19.86
C GLY A 23 3.56 -36.99 -18.75
N LYS A 24 4.04 -35.81 -19.17
CA LYS A 24 4.01 -34.52 -18.43
C LYS A 24 4.78 -34.43 -17.10
N VAL A 25 6.08 -34.19 -17.20
CA VAL A 25 6.80 -33.41 -16.18
C VAL A 25 6.51 -31.93 -16.44
N ALA A 26 5.78 -31.31 -15.51
CA ALA A 26 5.54 -29.87 -15.52
C ALA A 26 6.86 -29.13 -15.29
N PHE A 27 7.25 -28.32 -16.28
CA PHE A 27 8.31 -27.34 -16.12
C PHE A 27 7.89 -26.26 -15.12
N GLY A 28 8.68 -26.11 -14.05
CA GLY A 28 9.09 -24.82 -13.49
C GLY A 28 8.01 -23.89 -12.94
N GLY A 29 7.61 -24.10 -11.69
CA GLY A 29 7.17 -23.00 -10.83
C GLY A 29 8.40 -22.32 -10.23
N VAL A 30 8.94 -21.30 -10.91
CA VAL A 30 9.68 -20.25 -10.19
C VAL A 30 8.63 -19.48 -9.41
N ASP A 31 8.41 -19.88 -8.16
CA ASP A 31 7.48 -19.16 -7.30
C ASP A 31 7.87 -17.68 -7.20
N ASN A 32 6.84 -16.85 -7.25
CA ASN A 32 6.76 -15.40 -7.34
C ASN A 32 7.38 -14.67 -6.12
N ILE A 33 8.63 -14.95 -5.74
CA ILE A 33 9.30 -14.30 -4.59
C ILE A 33 9.34 -12.77 -4.78
N ASN A 34 9.40 -12.27 -6.02
CA ASN A 34 9.40 -10.82 -6.31
C ASN A 34 8.00 -10.18 -6.41
N ALA A 35 6.92 -10.94 -6.61
CA ALA A 35 5.57 -10.35 -6.70
C ALA A 35 5.04 -9.85 -5.36
N THR A 36 5.54 -10.44 -4.28
CA THR A 36 5.01 -10.27 -2.93
C THR A 36 5.76 -9.23 -2.10
N LYS A 37 6.90 -8.73 -2.58
CA LYS A 37 7.76 -7.80 -1.83
C LYS A 37 7.05 -6.50 -1.45
N ASN A 38 6.17 -6.02 -2.33
CA ASN A 38 5.53 -4.71 -2.18
C ASN A 38 4.13 -4.78 -1.57
N VAL A 39 3.53 -5.97 -1.44
CA VAL A 39 2.16 -6.11 -0.91
C VAL A 39 2.17 -5.86 0.59
N VAL A 40 1.26 -5.01 1.06
CA VAL A 40 1.07 -4.71 2.48
C VAL A 40 0.65 -5.97 3.27
N ARG A 41 1.34 -6.24 4.39
CA ARG A 41 1.17 -7.44 5.23
C ARG A 41 1.21 -7.13 6.72
N ILE A 42 0.48 -7.91 7.53
CA ILE A 42 0.63 -7.95 9.00
C ILE A 42 1.28 -9.29 9.37
N GLY A 43 2.58 -9.27 9.69
CA GLY A 43 3.36 -10.49 9.85
C GLY A 43 3.39 -11.29 8.54
N SER A 44 2.99 -12.56 8.57
CA SER A 44 2.82 -13.40 7.38
C SER A 44 1.46 -13.27 6.69
N CYS A 45 0.53 -12.47 7.23
CA CYS A 45 -0.81 -12.31 6.67
C CYS A 45 -0.84 -11.31 5.52
N ASP A 46 -1.26 -11.79 4.35
CA ASP A 46 -1.65 -10.95 3.22
C ASP A 46 -3.04 -10.34 3.47
N LEU A 47 -3.11 -9.01 3.62
CA LEU A 47 -4.36 -8.32 3.94
C LEU A 47 -5.36 -8.33 2.78
N PHE A 48 -4.92 -8.63 1.56
CA PHE A 48 -5.75 -8.53 0.35
C PHE A 48 -6.21 -9.87 -0.17
N GLN A 49 -5.87 -10.97 0.52
CA GLN A 49 -6.42 -12.30 0.27
C GLN A 49 -7.47 -12.65 1.30
N GLY A 50 -8.70 -12.89 0.87
CA GLY A 50 -9.84 -13.01 1.77
C GLY A 50 -11.16 -13.05 1.04
N LYS A 51 -12.22 -12.66 1.75
CA LYS A 51 -13.59 -12.57 1.22
C LYS A 51 -14.37 -11.45 1.89
N TRP A 52 -15.40 -10.98 1.21
CA TRP A 52 -16.38 -10.07 1.83
C TRP A 52 -17.31 -10.84 2.75
N VAL A 53 -17.50 -10.31 3.96
CA VAL A 53 -18.41 -10.87 4.96
C VAL A 53 -19.40 -9.80 5.39
N TYR A 54 -20.65 -10.21 5.56
CA TYR A 54 -21.70 -9.35 6.10
C TYR A 54 -21.43 -9.08 7.59
N ASP A 55 -21.45 -7.81 7.97
CA ASP A 55 -21.21 -7.34 9.33
C ASP A 55 -22.24 -6.26 9.69
N ARG A 56 -23.11 -6.58 10.66
CA ARG A 56 -24.18 -5.67 11.11
C ARG A 56 -23.65 -4.36 11.69
N SER A 57 -22.41 -4.34 12.17
CA SER A 57 -21.78 -3.14 12.75
C SER A 57 -21.32 -2.12 11.71
N TYR A 58 -21.29 -2.49 10.42
CA TYR A 58 -21.02 -1.56 9.33
C TYR A 58 -22.30 -0.82 8.90
N PRO A 59 -22.20 0.35 8.21
CA PRO A 59 -20.97 1.09 7.93
C PRO A 59 -20.43 1.83 9.16
N LEU A 60 -19.16 2.23 9.12
CA LEU A 60 -18.50 2.96 10.23
C LEU A 60 -18.93 4.43 10.36
N TYR A 61 -19.59 4.97 9.33
CA TYR A 61 -20.24 6.28 9.32
C TYR A 61 -21.43 6.23 8.37
N THR A 62 -22.37 7.17 8.48
CA THR A 62 -23.47 7.33 7.51
C THR A 62 -23.17 8.51 6.59
N SER A 63 -23.78 8.54 5.40
CA SER A 63 -23.54 9.64 4.45
C SER A 63 -24.08 10.99 4.95
N THR A 64 -25.08 10.99 5.84
CA THR A 64 -25.62 12.20 6.48
C THR A 64 -24.66 12.82 7.49
N ASP A 65 -23.80 12.00 8.09
CA ASP A 65 -22.89 12.44 9.15
C ASP A 65 -21.63 13.10 8.60
N CYS A 66 -21.38 13.04 7.29
CA CYS A 66 -20.13 13.52 6.70
C CYS A 66 -20.34 14.69 5.72
N PRO A 67 -19.81 15.89 6.03
CA PRO A 67 -19.96 17.07 5.16
C PRO A 67 -19.03 17.04 3.93
N PHE A 68 -18.12 16.05 3.84
CA PHE A 68 -17.10 16.02 2.79
C PHE A 68 -17.51 15.25 1.53
N ILE A 69 -18.58 14.43 1.60
CA ILE A 69 -18.96 13.54 0.50
C ILE A 69 -19.49 14.38 -0.66
N GLU A 70 -18.82 14.28 -1.82
CA GLU A 70 -19.28 14.92 -3.05
C GLU A 70 -20.48 14.17 -3.64
N LYS A 71 -21.30 14.88 -4.42
CA LYS A 71 -22.62 14.40 -4.87
C LYS A 71 -22.49 13.09 -5.63
N GLU A 72 -21.45 12.93 -6.43
CA GLU A 72 -21.17 11.71 -7.20
C GLU A 72 -21.08 10.43 -6.37
N PHE A 73 -20.71 10.52 -5.08
CA PHE A 73 -20.53 9.35 -4.21
C PHE A 73 -21.66 9.19 -3.18
N ASN A 74 -22.53 10.19 -3.01
CA ASN A 74 -23.59 10.18 -2.00
C ASN A 74 -24.87 9.47 -2.47
N CYS A 75 -24.77 8.17 -2.69
CA CYS A 75 -25.84 7.36 -3.30
C CYS A 75 -27.15 7.36 -2.51
N GLN A 76 -27.08 7.29 -1.17
CA GLN A 76 -28.27 7.31 -0.33
C GLN A 76 -29.01 8.65 -0.43
N ASN A 77 -28.28 9.77 -0.44
CA ASN A 77 -28.88 11.09 -0.61
C ASN A 77 -29.47 11.29 -2.02
N HIS A 78 -29.00 10.53 -3.01
CA HIS A 78 -29.57 10.46 -4.35
C HIS A 78 -30.67 9.41 -4.51
N GLY A 79 -31.18 8.85 -3.41
CA GLY A 79 -32.36 7.99 -3.43
C GLY A 79 -32.09 6.52 -3.71
N ARG A 80 -30.84 6.05 -3.58
CA ARG A 80 -30.54 4.61 -3.64
C ARG A 80 -31.32 3.86 -2.54
N PRO A 81 -32.23 2.93 -2.87
CA PRO A 81 -33.14 2.34 -1.90
C PRO A 81 -32.47 1.26 -1.03
N ASP A 82 -31.54 0.49 -1.59
CA ASP A 82 -30.84 -0.59 -0.88
C ASP A 82 -29.68 -0.05 -0.03
N LYS A 83 -29.46 -0.68 1.14
CA LYS A 83 -28.38 -0.31 2.08
C LYS A 83 -27.42 -1.47 2.38
N GLU A 84 -27.72 -2.67 1.90
CA GLU A 84 -26.95 -3.89 2.22
C GLU A 84 -25.51 -3.82 1.74
N TYR A 85 -25.24 -3.14 0.61
CA TYR A 85 -23.87 -2.92 0.12
C TYR A 85 -22.96 -2.21 1.16
N GLN A 86 -23.53 -1.46 2.10
CA GLN A 86 -22.79 -0.77 3.17
C GLN A 86 -22.40 -1.71 4.31
N LYS A 87 -22.96 -2.91 4.37
CA LYS A 87 -22.83 -3.86 5.49
C LYS A 87 -21.71 -4.88 5.29
N TYR A 88 -21.01 -4.84 4.17
CA TYR A 88 -19.90 -5.76 3.91
C TYR A 88 -18.57 -5.20 4.41
N ARG A 89 -17.82 -6.02 5.15
CA ARG A 89 -16.41 -5.78 5.47
C ARG A 89 -15.51 -6.82 4.83
N TRP A 90 -14.27 -6.44 4.55
CA TRP A 90 -13.27 -7.39 4.09
C TRP A 90 -12.76 -8.25 5.26
N GLN A 91 -12.63 -9.56 5.04
CA GLN A 91 -12.07 -10.51 5.98
C GLN A 91 -10.90 -11.24 5.33
N PRO A 92 -9.64 -10.91 5.69
CA PRO A 92 -8.48 -11.66 5.26
C PRO A 92 -8.57 -13.12 5.71
N THR A 93 -7.99 -14.02 4.93
CA THR A 93 -8.03 -15.47 5.16
C THR A 93 -7.27 -15.86 6.43
N SER A 94 -6.11 -15.26 6.66
CA SER A 94 -5.14 -15.71 7.67
C SER A 94 -5.04 -14.79 8.88
N CYS A 95 -5.81 -13.70 8.94
CA CYS A 95 -5.79 -12.77 10.06
C CYS A 95 -7.06 -11.92 10.15
N GLN A 96 -7.17 -11.19 11.26
CA GLN A 96 -8.17 -10.14 11.45
C GLN A 96 -7.54 -8.77 11.19
N ILE A 97 -8.27 -7.89 10.52
CA ILE A 97 -7.85 -6.50 10.35
C ILE A 97 -8.17 -5.76 11.66
N PRO A 98 -7.18 -5.20 12.37
CA PRO A 98 -7.46 -4.40 13.55
C PRO A 98 -8.30 -3.19 13.16
N ARG A 99 -9.38 -2.93 13.90
CA ARG A 99 -10.23 -1.76 13.65
C ARG A 99 -9.52 -0.49 14.11
N ILE A 100 -9.21 0.38 13.16
CA ILE A 100 -8.69 1.72 13.42
C ILE A 100 -9.86 2.69 13.41
N THR A 101 -10.04 3.41 14.51
CA THR A 101 -10.94 4.56 14.57
C THR A 101 -10.22 5.78 14.00
N GLY A 102 -10.96 6.74 13.46
CA GLY A 102 -10.34 7.97 12.98
C GLY A 102 -9.66 8.78 14.09
N ARG A 103 -10.13 8.71 15.35
CA ARG A 103 -9.39 9.25 16.52
C ARG A 103 -8.02 8.59 16.67
N SER A 104 -7.95 7.25 16.62
CA SER A 104 -6.66 6.55 16.69
C SER A 104 -5.77 6.85 15.48
N PHE A 105 -6.35 7.06 14.30
CA PHE A 105 -5.62 7.51 13.11
C PHE A 105 -4.97 8.88 13.34
N LEU A 106 -5.75 9.86 13.81
CA LEU A 106 -5.26 11.21 14.12
C LEU A 106 -4.17 11.20 15.19
N GLN A 107 -4.28 10.32 16.20
CA GLN A 107 -3.26 10.17 17.23
C GLN A 107 -1.96 9.56 16.69
N ARG A 108 -2.06 8.47 15.91
CA ARG A 108 -0.90 7.77 15.34
C ARG A 108 -0.13 8.62 14.34
N LEU A 109 -0.83 9.50 13.61
CA LEU A 109 -0.24 10.34 12.56
C LEU A 109 -0.19 11.81 12.96
N ARG A 110 -0.13 12.09 14.27
CA ARG A 110 0.08 13.43 14.81
C ARG A 110 1.37 14.04 14.23
N GLY A 111 1.31 15.30 13.84
CA GLY A 111 2.46 16.01 13.25
C GLY A 111 2.79 15.61 11.80
N LYS A 112 1.98 14.75 11.15
CA LYS A 112 2.26 14.22 9.81
C LYS A 112 1.47 14.91 8.71
N ARG A 113 2.07 14.93 7.52
CA ARG A 113 1.46 15.40 6.29
C ARG A 113 1.23 14.21 5.35
N ILE A 114 -0.04 13.95 5.05
CA ILE A 114 -0.48 12.88 4.18
C ILE A 114 -1.00 13.50 2.87
N LEU A 115 -0.56 12.98 1.73
CA LEU A 115 -1.03 13.41 0.42
C LEU A 115 -1.51 12.23 -0.42
N PHE A 116 -2.78 12.28 -0.80
CA PHE A 116 -3.35 11.45 -1.85
C PHE A 116 -3.06 12.12 -3.20
N VAL A 117 -2.53 11.37 -4.16
CA VAL A 117 -2.20 11.87 -5.49
C VAL A 117 -2.77 10.92 -6.52
N GLY A 118 -3.70 11.41 -7.34
CA GLY A 118 -4.27 10.58 -8.38
C GLY A 118 -5.54 11.13 -8.98
N ASP A 119 -6.40 10.21 -9.42
CA ASP A 119 -7.61 10.52 -10.15
C ASP A 119 -8.84 10.70 -9.22
N SER A 120 -10.05 10.51 -9.74
CA SER A 120 -11.28 10.62 -8.96
C SER A 120 -11.47 9.50 -7.92
N LEU A 121 -10.75 8.37 -8.05
CA LEU A 121 -10.78 7.29 -7.07
C LEU A 121 -9.92 7.63 -5.85
N SER A 122 -8.83 8.37 -6.04
CA SER A 122 -8.10 9.01 -4.93
C SER A 122 -8.99 9.95 -4.11
N LEU A 123 -9.84 10.75 -4.78
CA LEU A 123 -10.83 11.58 -4.09
C LEU A 123 -11.81 10.71 -3.29
N ASN A 124 -12.28 9.62 -3.90
CA ASN A 124 -13.21 8.69 -3.26
C ASN A 124 -12.62 8.07 -1.98
N GLN A 125 -11.37 7.62 -2.04
CA GLN A 125 -10.64 7.10 -0.88
C GLN A 125 -10.38 8.20 0.17
N TRP A 126 -9.95 9.40 -0.25
CA TRP A 126 -9.74 10.54 0.64
C TRP A 126 -11.02 10.96 1.36
N GLN A 127 -12.17 11.02 0.68
CA GLN A 127 -13.45 11.33 1.30
C GLN A 127 -13.87 10.25 2.29
N SER A 128 -13.66 8.98 1.96
CA SER A 128 -13.96 7.89 2.89
C SER A 128 -13.15 8.00 4.20
N LEU A 129 -11.86 8.36 4.11
CA LEU A 129 -10.99 8.52 5.28
C LEU A 129 -11.42 9.72 6.12
N THR A 130 -11.64 10.86 5.48
CA THR A 130 -12.00 12.10 6.16
C THR A 130 -13.38 11.99 6.82
N CYS A 131 -14.33 11.25 6.24
CA CYS A 131 -15.60 10.93 6.88
C CYS A 131 -15.46 10.01 8.10
N MET A 132 -14.62 8.97 8.01
CA MET A 132 -14.34 8.10 9.15
C MET A 132 -13.69 8.87 10.31
N ILE A 133 -12.81 9.82 10.00
CA ILE A 133 -12.21 10.73 10.97
C ILE A 133 -13.27 11.64 11.60
N HIS A 134 -14.03 12.36 10.79
CA HIS A 134 -15.04 13.29 11.27
C HIS A 134 -16.08 12.62 12.18
N LYS A 135 -16.54 11.41 11.82
CA LYS A 135 -17.49 10.66 12.64
C LYS A 135 -16.94 10.22 13.99
N SER A 136 -15.66 9.85 14.05
CA SER A 136 -15.03 9.29 15.27
C SER A 136 -14.39 10.33 16.18
N ALA A 137 -14.13 11.53 15.66
CA ALA A 137 -13.64 12.70 16.39
C ALA A 137 -14.49 13.94 16.08
N PRO A 138 -15.79 13.94 16.42
CA PRO A 138 -16.71 15.04 16.08
C PRO A 138 -16.32 16.37 16.76
N GLU A 139 -15.57 16.32 17.86
CA GLU A 139 -15.06 17.49 18.56
C GLU A 139 -13.77 18.07 17.95
N ALA A 140 -13.10 17.32 17.08
CA ALA A 140 -11.89 17.76 16.42
C ALA A 140 -12.22 18.82 15.36
N LYS A 141 -11.95 20.08 15.69
CA LYS A 141 -12.05 21.19 14.74
C LYS A 141 -11.15 20.94 13.53
N TYR A 142 -11.64 21.30 12.36
CA TYR A 142 -10.91 21.15 11.11
C TYR A 142 -10.99 22.41 10.25
N ASP A 143 -9.96 22.61 9.44
CA ASP A 143 -9.93 23.61 8.38
C ASP A 143 -9.89 22.89 7.03
N LEU A 144 -10.84 23.18 6.15
CA LEU A 144 -10.89 22.63 4.79
C LEU A 144 -10.73 23.76 3.78
N VAL A 145 -9.67 23.69 2.98
CA VAL A 145 -9.38 24.64 1.91
C VAL A 145 -9.24 23.90 0.58
N LYS A 146 -9.96 24.34 -0.45
CA LYS A 146 -9.87 23.81 -1.82
C LYS A 146 -9.31 24.90 -2.74
N ILE A 147 -8.17 24.66 -3.36
CA ILE A 147 -7.50 25.59 -4.29
C ILE A 147 -7.14 24.82 -5.56
N GLY A 148 -7.90 25.06 -6.64
CA GLY A 148 -7.73 24.32 -7.89
C GLY A 148 -7.85 22.81 -7.69
N GLY A 149 -6.83 22.06 -8.08
CA GLY A 149 -6.76 20.60 -7.90
C GLY A 149 -6.33 20.14 -6.50
N LEU A 150 -6.02 21.06 -5.58
CA LEU A 150 -5.56 20.73 -4.22
C LEU A 150 -6.69 20.89 -3.19
N SER A 151 -6.96 19.85 -2.43
CA SER A 151 -7.79 19.91 -1.22
C SER A 151 -6.92 19.71 0.01
N VAL A 152 -7.07 20.58 1.01
CA VAL A 152 -6.29 20.60 2.23
C VAL A 152 -7.23 20.52 3.41
N LEU A 153 -7.26 19.37 4.10
CA LEU A 153 -7.95 19.21 5.37
C LEU A 153 -6.93 19.17 6.50
N LYS A 154 -7.03 20.09 7.46
CA LYS A 154 -6.16 20.14 8.64
C LYS A 154 -6.97 19.88 9.90
N PHE A 155 -6.39 19.18 10.86
CA PHE A 155 -6.91 19.07 12.22
C PHE A 155 -5.89 19.68 13.18
N PRO A 156 -6.01 20.98 13.54
CA PRO A 156 -4.99 21.69 14.30
C PRO A 156 -4.63 21.04 15.66
N ALA A 157 -5.61 20.45 16.36
CA ALA A 157 -5.39 19.78 17.65
C ALA A 157 -4.44 18.56 17.57
N TYR A 158 -4.23 18.03 16.37
CA TYR A 158 -3.37 16.87 16.09
C TYR A 158 -2.18 17.24 15.19
N ASP A 159 -2.04 18.51 14.80
CA ASP A 159 -1.01 18.97 13.88
C ASP A 159 -0.87 18.08 12.63
N ILE A 160 -2.01 17.64 12.08
CA ILE A 160 -2.06 16.71 10.93
C ILE A 160 -2.75 17.38 9.75
N SER A 161 -2.20 17.16 8.56
CA SER A 161 -2.81 17.57 7.30
C SER A 161 -3.05 16.36 6.39
N ILE A 162 -4.29 16.20 5.93
CA ILE A 162 -4.71 15.17 5.00
C ILE A 162 -5.13 15.84 3.70
N MET A 163 -4.27 15.75 2.69
CA MET A 163 -4.38 16.50 1.45
C MET A 163 -4.70 15.57 0.27
N LEU A 164 -5.35 16.13 -0.75
CA LEU A 164 -5.58 15.49 -2.04
C LEU A 164 -5.05 16.41 -3.14
N SER A 165 -4.16 15.91 -3.99
CA SER A 165 -3.68 16.56 -5.21
C SER A 165 -4.23 15.81 -6.41
N ARG A 166 -5.16 16.42 -7.15
CA ARG A 166 -5.67 15.85 -8.41
C ARG A 166 -4.56 15.83 -9.47
N ASN A 167 -4.04 14.64 -9.74
CA ASN A 167 -3.11 14.38 -10.81
C ASN A 167 -3.39 12.98 -11.35
N ALA A 168 -4.38 12.88 -12.23
CA ALA A 168 -4.98 11.62 -12.64
C ALA A 168 -4.02 10.65 -13.36
N PHE A 169 -2.95 11.17 -13.97
CA PHE A 169 -1.99 10.39 -14.75
C PHE A 169 -0.61 10.30 -14.09
N LEU A 170 -0.41 10.99 -12.95
CA LEU A 170 0.85 11.26 -12.26
C LEU A 170 1.87 12.06 -13.09
N VAL A 171 1.86 11.89 -14.41
CA VAL A 171 2.68 12.65 -15.37
C VAL A 171 1.96 13.91 -15.83
N ASP A 172 2.72 14.83 -16.42
CA ASP A 172 2.22 16.17 -16.73
C ASP A 172 1.32 16.19 -17.97
N ILE A 173 0.29 17.04 -17.92
CA ILE A 173 -0.41 17.53 -19.12
C ILE A 173 -0.04 19.00 -19.28
N VAL A 174 0.61 19.32 -20.40
CA VAL A 174 1.03 20.69 -20.72
C VAL A 174 0.16 21.28 -21.81
N LEU A 175 -0.02 22.60 -21.79
CA LEU A 175 -0.73 23.35 -22.83
C LEU A 175 0.29 23.97 -23.80
N GLU A 176 0.28 23.52 -25.05
CA GLU A 176 1.14 24.06 -26.11
C GLU A 176 0.28 24.74 -27.17
N GLY A 177 0.28 26.07 -27.13
CA GLY A 177 -0.71 26.86 -27.86
C GLY A 177 -2.12 26.54 -27.35
N SER A 178 -2.95 25.93 -28.20
CA SER A 178 -4.31 25.49 -27.83
C SER A 178 -4.44 23.98 -27.64
N ARG A 179 -3.32 23.23 -27.63
CA ARG A 179 -3.32 21.75 -27.59
C ARG A 179 -2.83 21.25 -26.24
N ARG A 180 -3.56 20.31 -25.65
CA ARG A 180 -3.21 19.61 -24.41
C ARG A 180 -2.34 18.40 -24.76
N VAL A 181 -1.13 18.33 -24.23
CA VAL A 181 -0.19 17.24 -24.49
C VAL A 181 0.08 16.48 -23.22
N LEU A 182 -0.23 15.18 -23.19
CA LEU A 182 0.14 14.27 -22.10
C LEU A 182 1.61 13.87 -22.28
N VAL A 183 2.49 14.30 -21.37
CA VAL A 183 3.93 14.10 -21.46
C VAL A 183 4.35 12.97 -20.52
N LEU A 184 4.52 11.76 -21.05
CA LEU A 184 4.67 10.52 -20.27
C LEU A 184 6.00 10.42 -19.49
N ASP A 185 6.99 11.25 -19.83
CA ASP A 185 8.33 11.29 -19.24
C ASP A 185 8.58 12.53 -18.36
N SER A 186 7.53 13.25 -17.95
CA SER A 186 7.62 14.45 -17.10
C SER A 186 6.72 14.39 -15.86
N ILE A 187 7.27 14.77 -14.70
CA ILE A 187 6.56 14.87 -13.41
C ILE A 187 7.00 16.16 -12.68
N GLN A 188 6.46 17.31 -13.08
CA GLN A 188 6.77 18.60 -12.44
C GLN A 188 6.21 18.68 -11.01
N SER A 189 5.04 18.07 -10.80
CA SER A 189 4.35 18.04 -9.49
C SER A 189 5.16 17.30 -8.40
N GLY A 190 6.14 16.50 -8.78
CA GLY A 190 6.96 15.70 -7.87
C GLY A 190 7.72 16.53 -6.82
N ASN A 191 8.08 17.77 -7.13
CA ASN A 191 8.74 18.67 -6.17
C ASN A 191 7.87 18.99 -4.95
N PHE A 192 6.55 19.03 -5.13
CA PHE A 192 5.59 19.22 -4.04
C PHE A 192 5.40 17.93 -3.24
N TRP A 193 5.28 16.79 -3.93
CA TRP A 193 5.00 15.49 -3.31
C TRP A 193 6.09 15.04 -2.34
N ARG A 194 7.36 15.26 -2.66
CA ARG A 194 8.49 14.87 -1.79
C ARG A 194 8.51 15.58 -0.42
N THR A 195 7.64 16.57 -0.20
CA THR A 195 7.56 17.30 1.08
C THR A 195 6.63 16.65 2.11
N PHE A 196 6.07 15.47 1.80
CA PHE A 196 5.08 14.79 2.62
C PHE A 196 5.65 13.55 3.32
N ASP A 197 5.11 13.24 4.50
CA ASP A 197 5.48 12.06 5.29
C ASP A 197 4.84 10.78 4.75
N VAL A 198 3.64 10.89 4.19
CA VAL A 198 2.91 9.76 3.61
C VAL A 198 2.34 10.16 2.26
N LEU A 199 2.70 9.40 1.23
CA LEU A 199 2.18 9.55 -0.13
C LEU A 199 1.31 8.35 -0.48
N VAL A 200 0.09 8.60 -0.96
CA VAL A 200 -0.83 7.56 -1.46
C VAL A 200 -1.12 7.87 -2.92
N PHE A 201 -0.48 7.12 -3.81
CA PHE A 201 -0.65 7.28 -5.26
C PHE A 201 -1.74 6.37 -5.81
N ASP A 202 -2.42 6.82 -6.84
CA ASP A 202 -3.42 6.05 -7.58
C ASP A 202 -3.51 6.62 -9.00
N THR A 203 -3.65 5.74 -10.00
CA THR A 203 -3.89 6.15 -11.37
C THR A 203 -4.35 4.96 -12.19
N TRP A 204 -5.57 4.99 -12.71
CA TRP A 204 -6.04 4.01 -13.69
C TRP A 204 -7.28 4.48 -14.44
N HIS A 205 -8.29 4.94 -13.70
CA HIS A 205 -9.64 5.11 -14.21
C HIS A 205 -9.69 6.08 -15.41
N TRP A 206 -8.87 7.14 -15.36
CA TRP A 206 -8.85 8.17 -16.42
C TRP A 206 -8.10 7.76 -17.69
N TRP A 207 -7.27 6.71 -17.67
CA TRP A 207 -6.55 6.23 -18.86
C TRP A 207 -7.50 5.69 -19.93
N LEU A 208 -8.67 5.21 -19.50
CA LEU A 208 -9.73 4.67 -20.36
C LEU A 208 -10.55 5.76 -21.06
N HIS A 209 -10.37 7.04 -20.70
CA HIS A 209 -11.12 8.12 -21.32
C HIS A 209 -10.74 8.33 -22.78
N THR A 210 -11.76 8.34 -23.64
CA THR A 210 -11.66 8.61 -25.08
C THR A 210 -12.63 9.71 -25.50
N GLY A 211 -12.46 10.24 -26.71
CA GLY A 211 -13.34 11.27 -27.28
C GLY A 211 -13.42 12.52 -26.40
N ARG A 212 -14.63 13.02 -26.12
CA ARG A 212 -14.84 14.25 -25.34
C ARG A 212 -14.37 14.16 -23.89
N LYS A 213 -14.23 12.96 -23.33
CA LYS A 213 -13.74 12.76 -21.95
C LYS A 213 -12.22 12.73 -21.87
N GLN A 214 -11.53 12.61 -23.00
CA GLN A 214 -10.06 12.55 -23.04
C GLN A 214 -9.46 13.92 -22.69
N PRO A 215 -8.62 14.00 -21.65
CA PRO A 215 -8.06 15.27 -21.20
C PRO A 215 -6.84 15.73 -22.01
N TRP A 216 -6.36 14.94 -22.97
CA TRP A 216 -5.26 15.29 -23.88
C TRP A 216 -5.68 15.19 -25.35
N ASP A 217 -4.99 15.95 -26.18
CA ASP A 217 -5.12 15.95 -27.65
C ASP A 217 -3.97 15.18 -28.32
N PHE A 218 -2.81 15.13 -27.65
CA PHE A 218 -1.61 14.39 -28.10
C PHE A 218 -0.91 13.73 -26.90
N VAL A 219 -0.12 12.71 -27.19
CA VAL A 219 0.76 12.03 -26.22
C VAL A 219 2.20 12.24 -26.66
N ARG A 220 3.08 12.62 -25.72
CA ARG A 220 4.51 12.78 -25.96
C ARG A 220 5.31 11.87 -25.06
N TYR A 221 6.36 11.26 -25.62
CA TYR A 221 7.35 10.49 -24.90
C TYR A 221 8.70 10.60 -25.63
N GLU A 222 9.78 10.91 -24.91
CA GLU A 222 11.15 11.02 -25.45
C GLU A 222 11.22 11.94 -26.68
N GLY A 223 10.55 13.10 -26.59
CA GLY A 223 10.49 14.11 -27.66
C GLY A 223 9.61 13.76 -28.86
N ARG A 224 9.07 12.54 -28.95
CA ARG A 224 8.17 12.11 -30.04
C ARG A 224 6.72 12.37 -29.66
N THR A 225 5.98 13.02 -30.56
CA THR A 225 4.56 13.36 -30.34
C THR A 225 3.68 12.49 -31.23
N HIS A 226 2.72 11.81 -30.60
CA HIS A 226 1.73 10.97 -31.24
C HIS A 226 0.34 11.54 -31.02
N LYS A 227 -0.58 11.31 -31.97
CA LYS A 227 -1.99 11.72 -31.81
C LYS A 227 -2.65 11.00 -30.64
N ASP A 228 -2.33 9.72 -30.48
CA ASP A 228 -2.80 8.90 -29.38
C ASP A 228 -1.84 7.72 -29.15
N MET A 229 -2.05 6.97 -28.07
CA MET A 229 -1.25 5.80 -27.73
C MET A 229 -2.15 4.70 -27.16
N ASP A 230 -1.72 3.44 -27.31
CA ASP A 230 -2.34 2.32 -26.60
C ASP A 230 -2.34 2.57 -25.09
N ARG A 231 -3.47 2.28 -24.43
CA ARG A 231 -3.68 2.68 -23.03
C ARG A 231 -2.82 1.91 -22.06
N MET A 232 -2.55 0.65 -22.34
CA MET A 232 -1.65 -0.16 -21.52
C MET A 232 -0.19 0.26 -21.71
N VAL A 233 0.21 0.60 -22.94
CA VAL A 233 1.55 1.13 -23.23
C VAL A 233 1.76 2.50 -22.58
N ALA A 234 0.80 3.41 -22.71
CA ALA A 234 0.89 4.75 -22.12
C ALA A 234 0.93 4.68 -20.58
N TYR A 235 0.08 3.83 -20.00
CA TYR A 235 0.04 3.56 -18.56
C TYR A 235 1.36 2.99 -18.04
N GLU A 236 1.90 1.94 -18.68
CA GLU A 236 3.19 1.36 -18.28
C GLU A 236 4.32 2.40 -18.37
N THR A 237 4.33 3.18 -19.44
CA THR A 237 5.35 4.23 -19.66
C THR A 237 5.31 5.30 -18.57
N ALA A 238 4.12 5.82 -18.24
CA ALA A 238 3.96 6.81 -17.19
C ALA A 238 4.33 6.26 -15.81
N LEU A 239 3.91 5.03 -15.49
CA LEU A 239 4.30 4.37 -14.24
C LEU A 239 5.81 4.16 -14.14
N ARG A 240 6.51 3.86 -15.24
CA ARG A 240 7.99 3.78 -15.25
C ARG A 240 8.64 5.14 -15.01
N THR A 241 8.05 6.22 -15.47
CA THR A 241 8.49 7.58 -15.13
C THR A 241 8.27 7.88 -13.65
N TRP A 242 7.10 7.52 -13.10
CA TRP A 242 6.81 7.66 -11.68
C TRP A 242 7.76 6.81 -10.80
N ALA A 243 8.05 5.57 -11.20
CA ALA A 243 9.00 4.70 -10.51
C ALA A 243 10.40 5.34 -10.44
N ARG A 244 10.89 5.88 -11.56
CA ARG A 244 12.17 6.63 -11.61
C ARG A 244 12.13 7.87 -10.71
N TRP A 245 11.00 8.57 -10.66
CA TRP A 245 10.82 9.70 -9.76
C TRP A 245 10.89 9.28 -8.29
N VAL A 246 10.24 8.18 -7.90
CA VAL A 246 10.35 7.63 -6.54
C VAL A 246 11.81 7.34 -6.18
N ASP A 247 12.49 6.56 -7.02
CA ASP A 247 13.88 6.13 -6.79
C ASP A 247 14.89 7.28 -6.76
N SER A 248 14.64 8.37 -7.48
CA SER A 248 15.52 9.55 -7.48
C SER A 248 15.17 10.57 -6.39
N SER A 249 13.89 10.75 -6.05
CA SER A 249 13.42 11.95 -5.36
C SER A 249 12.87 11.71 -3.94
N VAL A 250 12.42 10.50 -3.61
CA VAL A 250 11.80 10.21 -2.30
C VAL A 250 12.86 9.87 -1.25
N ASP A 251 12.84 10.52 -0.09
CA ASP A 251 13.65 10.10 1.06
C ASP A 251 12.89 9.02 1.85
N SER A 252 13.19 7.74 1.62
CA SER A 252 12.49 6.60 2.25
C SER A 252 12.73 6.50 3.76
N THR A 253 13.61 7.32 4.34
CA THR A 253 13.77 7.41 5.80
C THR A 253 12.72 8.33 6.44
N LYS A 254 12.08 9.19 5.64
CA LYS A 254 11.09 10.19 6.10
C LYS A 254 9.71 9.97 5.51
N THR A 255 9.67 9.52 4.27
CA THR A 255 8.44 9.41 3.48
C THR A 255 8.10 7.95 3.24
N GLN A 256 6.89 7.56 3.61
CA GLN A 256 6.29 6.30 3.23
C GLN A 256 5.48 6.47 1.94
N VAL A 257 5.66 5.53 1.00
CA VAL A 257 4.98 5.56 -0.28
C VAL A 257 4.04 4.38 -0.39
N PHE A 258 2.77 4.67 -0.58
CA PHE A 258 1.73 3.72 -0.91
C PHE A 258 1.30 3.91 -2.36
N PHE A 259 0.93 2.80 -2.99
CA PHE A 259 0.25 2.81 -4.28
C PHE A 259 -1.05 2.03 -4.12
N GLN A 260 -2.18 2.70 -4.34
CA GLN A 260 -3.49 2.07 -4.40
C GLN A 260 -3.56 1.17 -5.64
N GLY A 261 -3.94 -0.09 -5.44
CA GLY A 261 -4.21 -1.02 -6.52
C GLY A 261 -5.30 -0.50 -7.46
N VAL A 262 -5.43 -1.16 -8.61
CA VAL A 262 -6.36 -0.72 -9.64
C VAL A 262 -7.80 -0.85 -9.14
N SER A 263 -8.53 0.26 -9.11
CA SER A 263 -9.98 0.24 -8.90
C SER A 263 -10.67 -0.23 -10.19
N PRO A 264 -11.35 -1.39 -10.20
CA PRO A 264 -12.03 -1.91 -11.38
C PRO A 264 -13.33 -1.15 -11.67
N ASP A 265 -13.75 -1.20 -12.93
CA ASP A 265 -15.12 -0.90 -13.31
C ASP A 265 -15.97 -2.19 -13.36
N HIS A 266 -17.29 -2.01 -13.40
CA HIS A 266 -18.26 -3.10 -13.59
C HIS A 266 -19.21 -2.78 -14.75
N MET A 267 -18.63 -2.52 -15.94
CA MET A 267 -19.40 -2.28 -17.15
C MET A 267 -19.79 -3.57 -17.88
N ASN A 268 -19.01 -4.65 -17.75
CA ASN A 268 -19.24 -5.92 -18.44
C ASN A 268 -19.72 -7.04 -17.49
N PRO A 269 -21.02 -7.35 -17.45
CA PRO A 269 -21.58 -8.26 -16.48
C PRO A 269 -21.24 -9.74 -16.70
N ARG A 270 -20.68 -10.07 -17.87
CA ARG A 270 -20.12 -11.39 -18.16
C ARG A 270 -18.92 -11.73 -17.26
N GLU A 271 -18.22 -10.71 -16.76
CA GLU A 271 -17.05 -10.91 -15.88
C GLU A 271 -17.42 -11.45 -14.50
N TRP A 272 -18.67 -11.30 -14.07
CA TRP A 272 -19.19 -11.90 -12.84
C TRP A 272 -20.29 -12.95 -13.10
N GLY A 273 -20.41 -13.42 -14.34
CA GLY A 273 -21.33 -14.51 -14.71
C GLY A 273 -22.81 -14.12 -14.82
N ASP A 274 -23.14 -12.82 -14.87
CA ASP A 274 -24.52 -12.35 -15.03
C ASP A 274 -24.77 -11.89 -16.47
N ALA A 275 -25.16 -12.82 -17.35
CA ALA A 275 -25.42 -12.49 -18.75
C ALA A 275 -26.72 -11.69 -18.98
N LYS A 276 -27.57 -11.51 -17.94
CA LYS A 276 -28.89 -10.86 -18.07
C LYS A 276 -28.84 -9.37 -17.70
N SER A 277 -27.88 -8.98 -16.87
CA SER A 277 -27.67 -7.57 -16.53
C SER A 277 -27.02 -6.81 -17.68
N GLU A 278 -27.17 -5.48 -17.68
CA GLU A 278 -26.51 -4.59 -18.64
C GLU A 278 -25.12 -4.13 -18.15
N ASN A 279 -24.98 -3.91 -16.84
CA ASN A 279 -23.80 -3.40 -16.14
C ASN A 279 -24.05 -3.53 -14.62
N CYS A 280 -23.39 -2.71 -13.79
CA CYS A 280 -23.60 -2.67 -12.33
C CYS A 280 -25.01 -2.23 -11.88
N ARG A 281 -25.89 -1.79 -12.79
CA ARG A 281 -27.26 -1.36 -12.45
C ARG A 281 -28.08 -2.51 -11.85
N GLY A 282 -28.70 -2.24 -10.71
CA GLY A 282 -29.55 -3.19 -9.99
C GLY A 282 -28.78 -4.24 -9.18
N GLN A 283 -27.45 -4.18 -9.15
CA GLN A 283 -26.63 -5.09 -8.34
C GLN A 283 -26.65 -4.65 -6.88
N THR A 284 -27.11 -5.53 -5.98
CA THR A 284 -27.27 -5.24 -4.54
C THR A 284 -26.41 -6.11 -3.62
N GLU A 285 -25.76 -7.13 -4.18
CA GLU A 285 -24.89 -8.06 -3.46
C GLU A 285 -23.53 -8.22 -4.16
N PRO A 286 -22.45 -8.46 -3.40
CA PRO A 286 -21.14 -8.72 -3.96
C PRO A 286 -21.11 -10.07 -4.69
N VAL A 287 -20.03 -10.30 -5.44
CA VAL A 287 -19.64 -11.64 -5.83
C VAL A 287 -19.10 -12.35 -4.58
N PHE A 288 -19.74 -13.45 -4.20
CA PHE A 288 -19.33 -14.21 -3.02
C PHE A 288 -18.07 -15.05 -3.27
N GLY A 289 -17.25 -15.19 -2.22
CA GLY A 289 -16.01 -15.96 -2.26
C GLY A 289 -14.77 -15.07 -2.31
N SER A 290 -13.66 -15.64 -2.76
CA SER A 290 -12.34 -15.02 -2.81
C SER A 290 -11.81 -14.88 -4.24
N HIS A 291 -12.56 -15.34 -5.24
CA HIS A 291 -12.14 -15.39 -6.63
C HIS A 291 -13.15 -14.66 -7.52
N TYR A 292 -12.65 -13.76 -8.36
CA TYR A 292 -13.45 -13.07 -9.34
C TYR A 292 -13.45 -13.85 -10.68
N PRO A 293 -14.61 -14.24 -11.23
CA PRO A 293 -14.68 -15.08 -12.43
C PRO A 293 -14.03 -14.47 -13.68
N GLY A 294 -14.01 -13.14 -13.79
CA GLY A 294 -13.43 -12.41 -14.92
C GLY A 294 -11.90 -12.44 -14.98
N GLY A 295 -11.24 -13.02 -13.96
CA GLY A 295 -9.79 -13.13 -13.90
C GLY A 295 -9.09 -11.84 -13.49
N SER A 296 -7.77 -11.84 -13.65
CA SER A 296 -6.90 -10.72 -13.28
C SER A 296 -7.12 -9.50 -14.17
N HIS A 297 -7.08 -8.31 -13.56
CA HIS A 297 -7.25 -7.06 -14.28
C HIS A 297 -5.95 -6.70 -15.04
N PRO A 298 -5.97 -6.42 -16.36
CA PRO A 298 -4.74 -6.18 -17.13
C PRO A 298 -3.86 -5.05 -16.58
N ALA A 299 -4.46 -3.94 -16.15
CA ALA A 299 -3.73 -2.82 -15.55
C ALA A 299 -3.02 -3.17 -14.24
N GLU A 300 -3.57 -4.10 -13.47
CA GLU A 300 -2.95 -4.56 -12.23
C GLU A 300 -1.67 -5.35 -12.52
N ILE A 301 -1.67 -6.14 -13.59
CA ILE A 301 -0.48 -6.86 -14.06
C ILE A 301 0.62 -5.86 -14.43
N VAL A 302 0.29 -4.78 -15.14
CA VAL A 302 1.23 -3.71 -15.48
C VAL A 302 1.75 -2.99 -14.23
N LEU A 303 0.87 -2.63 -13.30
CA LEU A 303 1.27 -2.00 -12.04
C LEU A 303 2.24 -2.88 -11.27
N LYS A 304 1.90 -4.15 -11.03
CA LYS A 304 2.76 -5.12 -10.34
C LYS A 304 4.09 -5.33 -11.07
N LYS A 305 4.09 -5.32 -12.41
CA LYS A 305 5.32 -5.37 -13.23
C LYS A 305 6.23 -4.17 -12.97
N VAL A 306 5.69 -2.95 -12.92
CA VAL A 306 6.49 -1.74 -12.65
C VAL A 306 6.97 -1.71 -11.20
N LEU A 307 6.13 -2.07 -10.23
CA LEU A 307 6.52 -2.07 -8.81
C LEU A 307 7.70 -3.01 -8.52
N ARG A 308 7.87 -4.10 -9.29
CA ARG A 308 9.02 -5.02 -9.14
C ARG A 308 10.37 -4.39 -9.46
N ILE A 309 10.40 -3.30 -10.24
CA ILE A 309 11.64 -2.64 -10.65
C ILE A 309 11.96 -1.38 -9.83
N VAL A 310 11.06 -0.98 -8.92
CA VAL A 310 11.29 0.15 -8.02
C VAL A 310 12.31 -0.29 -6.96
N PHE A 311 13.37 0.50 -6.80
CA PHE A 311 14.41 0.20 -5.82
C PHE A 311 13.97 0.56 -4.39
N LYS A 312 13.35 1.73 -4.21
CA LYS A 312 12.86 2.19 -2.92
C LYS A 312 11.57 1.47 -2.50
N PRO A 313 11.31 1.33 -1.19
CA PRO A 313 10.09 0.71 -0.71
C PRO A 313 8.84 1.44 -1.21
N VAL A 314 7.93 0.68 -1.84
CA VAL A 314 6.57 1.12 -2.17
C VAL A 314 5.61 0.05 -1.69
N HIS A 315 4.58 0.47 -0.96
CA HIS A 315 3.57 -0.38 -0.37
C HIS A 315 2.32 -0.42 -1.26
N LEU A 316 2.12 -1.53 -1.96
CA LEU A 316 0.92 -1.78 -2.75
C LEU A 316 -0.24 -2.11 -1.81
N LEU A 317 -1.29 -1.29 -1.87
CA LEU A 317 -2.60 -1.64 -1.37
C LEU A 317 -3.29 -2.47 -2.44
N ASP A 318 -3.16 -3.79 -2.40
CA ASP A 318 -3.54 -4.70 -3.49
C ASP A 318 -5.07 -4.92 -3.57
N ILE A 319 -5.81 -3.83 -3.75
CA ILE A 319 -7.27 -3.79 -3.63
C ILE A 319 -8.01 -4.32 -4.87
N THR A 320 -7.32 -4.64 -5.96
CA THR A 320 -7.98 -4.89 -7.26
C THR A 320 -9.01 -6.02 -7.17
N THR A 321 -8.59 -7.22 -6.76
CA THR A 321 -9.49 -8.38 -6.74
C THR A 321 -10.60 -8.23 -5.70
N LEU A 322 -10.32 -7.72 -4.50
CA LEU A 322 -11.37 -7.49 -3.51
C LEU A 322 -12.39 -6.44 -4.01
N SER A 323 -11.97 -5.47 -4.82
CA SER A 323 -12.86 -4.50 -5.45
C SER A 323 -13.68 -5.11 -6.59
N GLN A 324 -13.11 -6.03 -7.38
CA GLN A 324 -13.85 -6.75 -8.44
C GLN A 324 -14.99 -7.58 -7.85
N LEU A 325 -14.90 -8.00 -6.59
CA LEU A 325 -16.00 -8.69 -5.93
C LEU A 325 -17.16 -7.75 -5.55
N ARG A 326 -17.02 -6.42 -5.71
CA ARG A 326 -17.97 -5.41 -5.21
C ARG A 326 -18.82 -4.77 -6.29
N LYS A 327 -19.32 -5.54 -7.26
CA LYS A 327 -20.29 -5.06 -8.26
C LYS A 327 -21.49 -4.29 -7.71
N ASP A 328 -21.84 -4.50 -6.43
CA ASP A 328 -22.89 -3.80 -5.68
C ASP A 328 -22.51 -2.40 -5.16
N GLY A 329 -21.23 -2.09 -5.06
CA GLY A 329 -20.72 -0.90 -4.37
C GLY A 329 -20.80 0.41 -5.17
N HIS A 330 -21.13 0.35 -6.47
CA HIS A 330 -21.10 1.51 -7.36
C HIS A 330 -22.31 2.45 -7.19
N PRO A 331 -22.16 3.76 -7.47
CA PRO A 331 -23.28 4.69 -7.54
C PRO A 331 -24.35 4.29 -8.54
N SER A 332 -23.96 3.67 -9.66
CA SER A 332 -24.87 3.29 -10.72
C SER A 332 -25.67 4.52 -11.20
N VAL A 333 -27.00 4.46 -11.18
CA VAL A 333 -27.90 5.57 -11.52
C VAL A 333 -28.05 6.61 -10.40
N TYR A 334 -27.45 6.38 -9.24
CA TYR A 334 -27.48 7.26 -8.07
C TYR A 334 -26.23 8.15 -7.96
N GLY A 335 -25.37 8.15 -8.97
CA GLY A 335 -24.24 9.07 -9.09
C GLY A 335 -24.62 10.43 -9.68
N TYR A 336 -23.64 11.32 -9.80
CA TYR A 336 -23.86 12.65 -10.38
C TYR A 336 -24.21 12.51 -11.87
N GLY A 337 -25.38 13.02 -12.27
CA GLY A 337 -25.86 12.87 -13.64
C GLY A 337 -26.43 11.49 -13.96
N GLY A 338 -26.75 10.66 -12.95
CA GLY A 338 -27.25 9.29 -13.12
C GLY A 338 -28.52 9.12 -13.98
N ARG A 339 -29.27 10.21 -14.22
CA ARG A 339 -30.37 10.24 -15.20
C ARG A 339 -29.91 10.10 -16.66
N ARG A 340 -28.62 10.33 -16.95
CA ARG A 340 -28.02 10.35 -18.30
C ARG A 340 -27.08 9.17 -18.56
N GLY A 341 -26.73 8.39 -17.53
CA GLY A 341 -25.83 7.26 -17.66
C GLY A 341 -25.51 6.62 -16.30
N THR A 342 -25.07 5.36 -16.34
CA THR A 342 -24.71 4.60 -15.14
C THR A 342 -23.24 4.80 -14.80
N ASP A 343 -22.94 5.13 -13.54
CA ASP A 343 -21.57 5.14 -13.02
C ASP A 343 -21.24 3.77 -12.41
N CYS A 344 -20.46 2.97 -13.12
CA CYS A 344 -19.93 1.69 -12.63
C CYS A 344 -18.42 1.75 -12.40
N THR A 345 -17.89 2.93 -12.09
CA THR A 345 -16.44 3.16 -11.95
C THR A 345 -16.07 3.74 -10.60
N HIS A 346 -16.88 4.65 -10.07
CA HIS A 346 -16.71 5.21 -8.72
C HIS A 346 -17.44 4.38 -7.65
N TRP A 347 -17.27 4.71 -6.37
CA TRP A 347 -17.91 3.96 -5.28
C TRP A 347 -18.83 4.83 -4.44
N CYS A 348 -19.95 4.24 -3.99
CA CYS A 348 -20.80 4.85 -2.98
C CYS A 348 -20.06 5.02 -1.65
N LEU A 349 -20.30 6.15 -0.97
CA LEU A 349 -19.82 6.41 0.38
C LEU A 349 -21.00 6.60 1.35
N PRO A 350 -21.02 5.89 2.51
CA PRO A 350 -20.08 4.84 2.92
C PRO A 350 -20.22 3.58 2.05
N GLY A 351 -19.15 2.79 1.96
CA GLY A 351 -19.12 1.58 1.15
C GLY A 351 -17.75 0.91 1.18
N GLN A 352 -17.30 0.41 0.03
CA GLN A 352 -16.05 -0.33 -0.12
C GLN A 352 -14.82 0.39 0.46
N GLY A 353 -14.68 1.69 0.20
CA GLY A 353 -13.50 2.47 0.57
C GLY A 353 -13.16 2.43 2.07
N VAL A 354 -14.11 2.10 2.94
CA VAL A 354 -13.87 1.94 4.38
C VAL A 354 -12.89 0.79 4.67
N SER A 355 -13.03 -0.35 3.98
CA SER A 355 -12.12 -1.50 4.18
C SER A 355 -10.71 -1.20 3.68
N GLU A 356 -10.58 -0.48 2.56
CA GLU A 356 -9.29 -0.07 2.00
C GLU A 356 -8.50 0.80 2.98
N ILE A 357 -9.18 1.76 3.60
CA ILE A 357 -8.58 2.63 4.61
C ILE A 357 -8.16 1.86 5.85
N GLN A 358 -8.97 0.89 6.31
CA GLN A 358 -8.59 0.04 7.42
C GLN A 358 -7.29 -0.71 7.11
N MET A 359 -7.11 -1.22 5.89
CA MET A 359 -5.86 -1.89 5.49
C MET A 359 -4.68 -0.92 5.43
N ALA A 360 -4.84 0.25 4.81
CA ALA A 360 -3.77 1.25 4.71
C ALA A 360 -3.34 1.80 6.07
N ALA A 361 -4.30 2.14 6.94
CA ALA A 361 -4.04 2.74 8.24
C ALA A 361 -3.34 1.77 9.22
N ASN A 362 -3.50 0.46 9.03
CA ASN A 362 -2.79 -0.55 9.83
C ASN A 362 -1.34 -0.74 9.40
N PHE A 363 -0.96 -0.26 8.21
CA PHE A 363 0.38 -0.46 7.67
C PHE A 363 1.30 0.75 7.85
N VAL A 364 0.81 1.93 8.22
CA VAL A 364 1.70 3.05 8.54
C VAL A 364 2.38 2.75 9.88
N PRO A 365 3.66 2.30 9.94
CA PRO A 365 4.31 2.03 11.21
C PRO A 365 4.36 3.32 12.01
N ASP A 366 3.87 3.21 13.23
CA ASP A 366 4.17 4.15 14.28
C ASP A 366 5.68 3.99 14.55
N THR A 367 6.47 5.02 14.22
CA THR A 367 7.91 4.98 14.52
C THR A 367 8.18 4.98 16.03
N GLU A 368 7.13 5.15 16.86
CA GLU A 368 7.16 5.09 18.31
C GLU A 368 6.58 3.77 18.89
N PHE A 369 6.19 2.80 18.05
CA PHE A 369 5.27 1.73 18.44
C PHE A 369 5.71 0.91 19.66
N LEU A 370 6.97 0.49 19.79
CA LEU A 370 7.35 -0.48 20.82
C LEU A 370 7.37 0.12 22.24
N THR A 371 7.96 1.31 22.40
CA THR A 371 8.03 2.00 23.70
C THR A 371 6.67 2.59 24.08
N CYS A 372 5.92 3.08 23.09
CA CYS A 372 4.61 3.68 23.29
C CYS A 372 3.51 2.63 23.55
N MET A 373 3.65 1.40 23.01
CA MET A 373 2.73 0.29 23.31
C MET A 373 2.73 -0.08 24.79
N ILE A 374 3.89 -0.10 25.45
CA ILE A 374 3.97 -0.45 26.88
C ILE A 374 3.45 0.69 27.74
N HIS A 375 3.83 1.93 27.42
CA HIS A 375 3.31 3.11 28.11
C HIS A 375 1.79 3.27 27.94
N LYS A 376 1.21 2.90 26.80
CA LYS A 376 -0.25 2.90 26.60
C LYS A 376 -0.97 1.71 27.24
N SER A 377 -0.34 0.55 27.30
CA SER A 377 -0.94 -0.66 27.90
C SER A 377 -0.86 -0.65 29.42
N ALA A 378 0.12 0.06 29.98
CA ALA A 378 0.29 0.25 31.41
C ALA A 378 0.79 1.69 31.70
N PRO A 379 -0.10 2.71 31.65
CA PRO A 379 0.27 4.12 31.83
C PRO A 379 0.80 4.46 33.23
N GLU A 380 0.48 3.62 34.21
CA GLU A 380 0.97 3.71 35.60
C GLU A 380 2.32 2.98 35.78
N ALA A 381 2.80 2.24 34.78
CA ALA A 381 4.02 1.45 34.89
C ALA A 381 5.25 2.35 34.91
N LYS A 382 5.82 2.51 36.12
CA LYS A 382 7.13 3.13 36.29
C LYS A 382 8.19 2.28 35.61
N TYR A 383 9.08 2.93 34.88
CA TYR A 383 10.21 2.29 34.25
C TYR A 383 11.50 3.06 34.55
N ASP A 384 12.60 2.33 34.62
CA ASP A 384 13.93 2.90 34.75
C ASP A 384 14.65 2.76 33.42
N LEU A 385 15.15 3.87 32.88
CA LEU A 385 16.00 3.87 31.72
C LEU A 385 17.47 3.94 32.14
N VAL A 386 18.22 2.90 31.80
CA VAL A 386 19.66 2.81 32.05
C VAL A 386 20.40 2.78 30.72
N LYS A 387 21.34 3.72 30.51
CA LYS A 387 22.23 3.75 29.35
C LYS A 387 23.64 3.38 29.78
N ILE A 388 24.22 2.34 29.18
CA ILE A 388 25.59 1.89 29.45
C ILE A 388 26.31 1.75 28.11
N GLY A 389 27.10 2.76 27.73
CA GLY A 389 27.74 2.78 26.40
C GLY A 389 26.70 2.79 25.26
N GLY A 390 26.86 1.90 24.28
CA GLY A 390 25.96 1.74 23.12
C GLY A 390 24.65 0.98 23.40
N LEU A 391 24.35 0.76 24.68
CA LEU A 391 23.28 -0.09 25.16
C LEU A 391 22.24 0.75 25.91
N SER A 392 20.97 0.58 25.57
CA SER A 392 19.85 1.20 26.28
C SER A 392 18.94 0.14 26.85
N VAL A 393 18.68 0.18 28.16
CA VAL A 393 17.89 -0.80 28.89
C VAL A 393 16.73 -0.09 29.57
N LEU A 394 15.50 -0.48 29.21
CA LEU A 394 14.26 -0.08 29.86
C LEU A 394 13.85 -1.20 30.82
N LYS A 395 13.87 -0.94 32.11
CA LYS A 395 13.42 -1.89 33.13
C LYS A 395 12.04 -1.51 33.61
N PHE A 396 11.14 -2.48 33.71
CA PHE A 396 9.80 -2.35 34.28
C PHE A 396 9.73 -3.20 35.55
N PRO A 397 10.15 -2.67 36.71
CA PRO A 397 10.35 -3.47 37.93
C PRO A 397 9.07 -4.17 38.41
N ALA A 398 7.92 -3.55 38.20
CA ALA A 398 6.62 -4.10 38.60
C ALA A 398 6.21 -5.36 37.82
N TYR A 399 6.85 -5.62 36.67
CA TYR A 399 6.52 -6.73 35.78
C TYR A 399 7.68 -7.70 35.56
N ASP A 400 8.84 -7.41 36.16
CA ASP A 400 10.11 -8.12 35.92
C ASP A 400 10.46 -8.22 34.42
N ILE A 401 10.09 -7.19 33.64
CA ILE A 401 10.37 -7.10 32.22
C ILE A 401 11.52 -6.12 31.99
N SER A 402 12.49 -6.52 31.18
CA SER A 402 13.55 -5.63 30.69
C SER A 402 13.57 -5.64 29.17
N ILE A 403 13.56 -4.45 28.57
CA ILE A 403 13.67 -4.27 27.12
C ILE A 403 15.01 -3.63 26.83
N MET A 404 15.69 -4.19 25.86
CA MET A 404 17.08 -3.89 25.65
C MET A 404 17.37 -3.60 24.19
N LEU A 405 17.89 -2.41 23.94
CA LEU A 405 18.32 -1.97 22.63
C LEU A 405 19.85 -1.97 22.59
N SER A 406 20.41 -2.91 21.85
CA SER A 406 21.85 -3.00 21.59
C SER A 406 22.15 -2.46 20.18
N ARG A 407 22.99 -1.43 20.09
CA ARG A 407 23.34 -0.82 18.80
C ARG A 407 24.47 -1.59 18.13
N ASN A 408 24.12 -2.61 17.35
CA ASN A 408 25.03 -3.26 16.42
C ASN A 408 24.47 -3.19 15.00
N ALA A 409 24.83 -2.12 14.29
CA ALA A 409 24.33 -1.80 12.95
C ALA A 409 24.55 -2.89 11.89
N PHE A 410 25.60 -3.69 12.05
CA PHE A 410 26.04 -4.70 11.08
C PHE A 410 25.95 -6.14 11.62
N LEU A 411 25.53 -6.32 12.88
CA LEU A 411 25.52 -7.56 13.67
C LEU A 411 26.88 -8.25 13.87
N VAL A 412 27.84 -8.05 12.98
CA VAL A 412 29.20 -8.60 13.08
C VAL A 412 30.11 -7.72 13.92
N ASP A 413 31.24 -8.28 14.34
CA ASP A 413 32.23 -7.53 15.11
C ASP A 413 32.92 -6.47 14.24
N ILE A 414 33.26 -5.35 14.87
CA ILE A 414 34.03 -4.27 14.27
C ILE A 414 35.37 -4.19 15.00
N VAL A 415 36.47 -4.39 14.28
CA VAL A 415 37.82 -4.23 14.79
C VAL A 415 38.44 -2.92 14.30
N LEU A 416 39.41 -2.40 15.04
CA LEU A 416 40.18 -1.22 14.64
C LEU A 416 41.50 -1.68 14.01
N GLU A 417 41.65 -1.40 12.71
CA GLU A 417 42.92 -1.55 12.00
C GLU A 417 43.50 -0.15 11.75
N GLY A 418 44.38 0.29 12.66
CA GLY A 418 44.86 1.67 12.70
C GLY A 418 43.74 2.66 13.01
N SER A 419 43.47 3.61 12.12
CA SER A 419 42.35 4.58 12.25
C SER A 419 41.06 4.14 11.55
N ARG A 420 41.03 2.94 10.96
CA ARG A 420 39.89 2.42 10.21
C ARG A 420 39.13 1.37 11.02
N ARG A 421 37.80 1.42 10.96
CA ARG A 421 36.90 0.40 11.49
C ARG A 421 36.66 -0.64 10.40
N VAL A 422 36.92 -1.91 10.69
CA VAL A 422 36.79 -3.02 9.74
C VAL A 422 35.77 -4.02 10.28
N LEU A 423 34.83 -4.39 9.42
CA LEU A 423 33.83 -5.41 9.73
C LEU A 423 34.45 -6.81 9.57
N VAL A 424 34.38 -7.63 10.61
CA VAL A 424 34.86 -9.01 10.58
C VAL A 424 33.66 -9.91 10.30
N LEU A 425 33.37 -10.14 9.01
CA LEU A 425 32.14 -10.79 8.55
C LEU A 425 31.91 -12.21 9.10
N ASN A 426 32.98 -12.88 9.53
CA ASN A 426 32.95 -14.22 10.11
C ASN A 426 33.03 -14.22 11.65
N SER A 427 32.88 -13.08 12.32
CA SER A 427 32.96 -12.96 13.77
C SER A 427 31.75 -12.24 14.36
N ILE A 428 31.15 -12.84 15.39
CA ILE A 428 30.01 -12.31 16.16
C ILE A 428 30.25 -12.61 17.64
N GLN A 429 31.30 -12.07 18.23
CA GLN A 429 31.62 -12.21 19.65
C GLN A 429 30.53 -11.60 20.54
N SER A 430 29.87 -10.54 20.05
CA SER A 430 28.67 -9.95 20.67
C SER A 430 27.52 -10.96 20.84
N GLY A 431 27.52 -12.05 20.06
CA GLY A 431 26.52 -13.12 20.13
C GLY A 431 26.50 -13.86 21.47
N ASN A 432 27.60 -13.87 22.22
CA ASN A 432 27.63 -14.47 23.56
C ASN A 432 26.77 -13.71 24.55
N PHE A 433 26.66 -12.39 24.38
CA PHE A 433 25.83 -11.54 25.22
C PHE A 433 24.33 -11.72 24.92
N TRP A 434 23.97 -11.92 23.65
CA TRP A 434 22.57 -12.11 23.23
C TRP A 434 21.93 -13.40 23.75
N ARG A 435 22.74 -14.40 24.12
CA ARG A 435 22.25 -15.66 24.70
C ARG A 435 21.53 -15.49 26.05
N THR A 436 21.67 -14.32 26.67
CA THR A 436 21.06 -14.01 27.97
C THR A 436 19.64 -13.46 27.87
N PHE A 437 19.08 -13.31 26.65
CA PHE A 437 17.76 -12.72 26.41
C PHE A 437 16.73 -13.77 26.03
N ASP A 438 15.51 -13.63 26.56
CA ASP A 438 14.38 -14.52 26.25
C ASP A 438 13.84 -14.31 24.83
N VAL A 439 13.89 -13.07 24.34
CA VAL A 439 13.42 -12.68 23.01
C VAL A 439 14.47 -11.78 22.36
N LEU A 440 14.87 -12.15 21.15
CA LEU A 440 15.85 -11.40 20.36
C LEU A 440 15.18 -10.91 19.06
N VAL A 441 15.38 -9.63 18.77
CA VAL A 441 14.94 -9.00 17.53
C VAL A 441 16.15 -8.34 16.89
N PHE A 442 16.47 -8.75 15.67
CA PHE A 442 17.61 -8.25 14.92
C PHE A 442 17.13 -7.48 13.68
N ASP A 443 17.80 -6.36 13.40
CA ASP A 443 17.67 -5.64 12.13
C ASP A 443 19.07 -5.21 11.68
N THR A 444 19.36 -5.40 10.40
CA THR A 444 20.59 -4.91 9.77
C THR A 444 20.37 -4.75 8.27
N TRP A 445 20.36 -3.50 7.81
CA TRP A 445 20.17 -3.23 6.38
C TRP A 445 20.66 -1.84 5.99
N HIS A 446 20.22 -0.80 6.70
CA HIS A 446 20.46 0.60 6.32
C HIS A 446 21.96 0.92 6.12
N TRP A 447 22.83 0.46 7.03
CA TRP A 447 24.25 0.80 7.00
C TRP A 447 25.09 0.02 5.98
N TRP A 448 24.59 -1.12 5.49
CA TRP A 448 25.23 -1.89 4.41
C TRP A 448 25.20 -1.15 3.06
N LEU A 449 24.27 -0.21 2.90
CA LEU A 449 24.08 0.53 1.65
C LEU A 449 24.99 1.77 1.54
N HIS A 450 25.72 2.12 2.60
CA HIS A 450 26.65 3.25 2.60
C HIS A 450 28.08 2.78 2.32
N THR A 451 28.85 3.52 1.51
CA THR A 451 30.27 3.28 1.27
C THR A 451 31.09 4.56 1.48
N GLY A 452 32.37 4.42 1.86
CA GLY A 452 33.28 5.55 2.07
C GLY A 452 33.03 6.36 3.36
N ARG A 453 33.36 7.66 3.37
CA ARG A 453 33.28 8.55 4.56
C ARG A 453 31.85 8.75 5.13
N LYS A 454 30.83 8.18 4.48
CA LYS A 454 29.40 8.25 4.87
C LYS A 454 28.88 6.97 5.55
N GLN A 455 29.75 6.04 5.98
CA GLN A 455 29.41 5.02 6.97
C GLN A 455 29.72 5.55 8.40
N PRO A 456 28.80 6.27 9.07
CA PRO A 456 28.93 6.54 10.48
C PRO A 456 28.70 5.23 11.25
N TYR A 457 29.72 4.82 11.97
CA TYR A 457 29.70 3.58 12.75
C TYR A 457 28.98 3.73 14.10
N VAL A 458 28.50 4.94 14.44
CA VAL A 458 27.61 5.24 15.58
C VAL A 458 26.83 6.50 15.20
N ILE A 459 25.49 6.45 15.22
CA ILE A 459 24.64 7.64 15.29
C ILE A 459 23.78 7.56 16.55
N ASP A 460 23.72 8.69 17.26
CA ASP A 460 22.89 8.92 18.43
C ASP A 460 21.57 9.58 18.04
N HIS A 461 20.48 8.81 17.99
CA HIS A 461 19.14 9.33 18.28
C HIS A 461 18.30 8.23 18.95
N MET A 462 18.13 8.36 20.26
CA MET A 462 17.05 7.69 20.99
C MET A 462 16.15 8.81 21.52
N ILE A 463 15.00 9.00 20.88
CA ILE A 463 13.96 9.87 21.40
C ILE A 463 13.23 9.06 22.47
N ILE A 464 13.30 9.55 23.70
CA ILE A 464 12.55 9.02 24.84
C ILE A 464 11.33 9.95 24.93
N CYS A 465 10.12 9.37 24.91
CA CYS A 465 8.88 10.11 25.17
C CYS A 465 8.81 10.58 26.61
#